data_AF-A0A7S3W552-F1
#
_entry.id   AF-A0A7S3W552-F1
#
_cell.length_a   1.000
_cell.length_b   1.000
_cell.length_c   1.000
_cell.angle_alpha   90.00
_cell.angle_beta   90.00
_cell.angle_gamma   90.00
#
_symmetry.space_group_name_H-M   'P 1'
#
loop_
_entity.id
_entity.type
_entity.pdbx_description
1 polymer ?
#
loop_
_entity_poly.entity_id
_entity_poly.type
_entity_poly.pdbx_seq_one_letter_code
_entity_poly.pdbx_strand_id
1 'polypeptide(L)'
;MTLASEQLVQILPLSLLIGVSAGLLTALATKRLGMQHQSRAYAELSLLLVTALLTYTLTDEVALSGILSLFFAGVTMRHYTYYNLSPAAQATSRTLFATLASLCDIALSIILGIAVIDYLVHGWTDVRVDGVQGHEVWDFSFVLSSVVVLLLARALNIFPLTELANCCRRRADQISCRMQLVMWRGRREGERRQRRVQE
;
A
#
# COMPACT_ATOMS: atom_id res chain seq x y z
N MET A 1 -13.63 23.05 9.82
CA MET A 1 -12.30 22.50 9.46
C MET A 1 -11.51 22.04 10.69
N THR A 2 -11.59 22.72 11.84
CA THR A 2 -10.89 22.33 13.08
C THR A 2 -11.35 21.00 13.68
N LEU A 3 -12.66 20.71 13.73
CA LEU A 3 -13.14 19.41 14.26
C LEU A 3 -12.65 18.19 13.47
N ALA A 4 -12.55 18.31 12.14
CA ALA A 4 -12.04 17.23 11.30
C ALA A 4 -10.53 17.04 11.44
N SER A 5 -9.77 18.13 11.63
CA SER A 5 -8.33 18.02 11.90
C SER A 5 -8.05 17.40 13.26
N GLU A 6 -8.83 17.74 14.30
CA GLU A 6 -8.70 17.12 15.62
C GLU A 6 -9.00 15.62 15.59
N GLN A 7 -10.04 15.20 14.87
CA GLN A 7 -10.34 13.77 14.71
C GLN A 7 -9.23 13.03 13.96
N LEU A 8 -8.67 13.62 12.91
CA LEU A 8 -7.57 13.02 12.16
C LEU A 8 -6.31 12.86 13.03
N VAL A 9 -5.98 13.86 13.85
CA VAL A 9 -4.83 13.81 14.77
C VAL A 9 -5.00 12.70 15.82
N GLN A 10 -6.23 12.36 16.20
CA GLN A 10 -6.49 11.29 17.17
C GLN A 10 -6.53 9.88 16.54
N ILE A 11 -7.13 9.74 15.35
CA ILE A 11 -7.30 8.44 14.69
C ILE A 11 -5.94 7.85 14.29
N LEU A 12 -5.04 8.68 13.75
CA LEU A 12 -3.73 8.22 13.23
C LEU A 12 -2.85 7.51 14.28
N PRO A 13 -2.52 8.11 15.45
CA PRO A 13 -1.66 7.48 16.45
C PRO A 13 -2.35 6.28 17.11
N LEU A 14 -3.67 6.30 17.27
CA LEU A 14 -4.39 5.19 17.89
C LEU A 14 -4.43 3.97 16.96
N SER A 15 -4.70 4.16 15.67
CA SER A 15 -4.58 3.10 14.66
C SER A 15 -3.15 2.55 14.56
N LEU A 16 -2.13 3.40 14.67
CA LEU A 16 -0.73 2.98 14.72
C LEU A 16 -0.47 2.08 15.95
N LEU A 17 -0.90 2.50 17.14
CA LEU A 17 -0.67 1.76 18.38
C LEU A 17 -1.34 0.38 18.34
N ILE A 18 -2.57 0.30 17.86
CA ILE A 18 -3.31 -0.95 17.68
C ILE A 18 -2.58 -1.86 16.69
N GLY A 19 -2.17 -1.34 15.53
CA GLY A 19 -1.44 -2.12 14.53
C GLY A 19 -0.11 -2.68 15.05
N VAL A 20 0.69 -1.84 15.74
CA VAL A 20 1.98 -2.26 16.32
C VAL A 20 1.78 -3.30 17.42
N SER A 21 0.83 -3.08 18.34
CA SER A 21 0.53 -4.02 19.41
C SER A 21 0.05 -5.38 18.87
N ALA A 22 -0.83 -5.39 17.87
CA ALA A 22 -1.28 -6.62 17.23
C ALA A 22 -0.12 -7.38 16.56
N GLY A 23 0.75 -6.68 15.82
CA GLY A 23 1.94 -7.29 15.20
C GLY A 23 2.93 -7.87 16.23
N LEU A 24 3.12 -7.19 17.36
CA LEU A 24 3.95 -7.68 18.47
C LEU A 24 3.31 -8.90 19.16
N LEU A 25 1.99 -8.90 19.36
CA LEU A 25 1.25 -10.04 19.88
C LEU A 25 1.42 -11.27 18.98
N THR A 26 1.35 -11.10 17.66
CA THR A 26 1.63 -12.19 16.72
C THR A 26 3.07 -12.69 16.85
N ALA A 27 4.05 -11.79 16.94
CA ALA A 27 5.45 -12.19 17.10
C ALA A 27 5.68 -13.00 18.39
N LEU A 28 5.01 -12.61 19.48
CA LEU A 28 5.01 -13.35 20.74
C LEU A 28 4.30 -14.69 20.63
N ALA A 29 3.14 -14.75 19.97
CA ALA A 29 2.41 -15.99 19.74
C ALA A 29 3.26 -17.01 18.97
N THR A 30 3.88 -16.60 17.86
CA THR A 30 4.78 -17.45 17.07
C THR A 30 5.99 -17.93 17.89
N LYS A 31 6.55 -17.06 18.75
CA LYS A 31 7.66 -17.43 19.64
C LYS A 31 7.24 -18.41 20.75
N ARG A 32 6.06 -18.23 21.35
CA ARG A 32 5.54 -19.08 22.43
C ARG A 32 5.08 -20.46 21.95
N LEU A 33 4.55 -20.54 20.74
CA LEU A 33 4.05 -21.78 20.15
C LEU A 33 5.16 -22.72 19.65
N GLY A 34 6.43 -22.29 19.67
CA GLY A 34 7.58 -23.14 19.36
C GLY A 34 7.48 -23.85 18.01
N MET A 35 6.89 -23.19 17.01
CA MET A 35 6.48 -23.82 15.74
C MET A 35 7.62 -24.07 14.75
N GLN A 36 8.87 -24.12 15.20
CA GLN A 36 10.06 -24.35 14.36
C GLN A 36 10.13 -25.74 13.67
N HIS A 37 9.07 -26.55 13.77
CA HIS A 37 8.99 -27.82 13.09
C HIS A 37 8.40 -27.64 11.68
N GLN A 38 9.13 -28.10 10.65
CA GLN A 38 8.78 -28.01 9.23
C GLN A 38 7.32 -28.41 8.89
N SER A 39 6.72 -29.31 9.68
CA SER A 39 5.35 -29.78 9.50
C SER A 39 4.26 -28.72 9.77
N ARG A 40 4.56 -27.61 10.46
CA ARG A 40 3.56 -26.59 10.86
C ARG A 40 3.61 -25.27 10.05
N ALA A 41 4.33 -25.23 8.94
CA ALA A 41 4.46 -24.01 8.11
C ALA A 41 3.11 -23.39 7.70
N TYR A 42 2.10 -24.21 7.41
CA TYR A 42 0.75 -23.74 7.07
C TYR A 42 0.02 -23.08 8.25
N ALA A 43 0.25 -23.54 9.47
CA ALA A 43 -0.34 -22.96 10.68
C ALA A 43 0.29 -21.61 11.04
N GLU A 44 1.60 -21.47 10.81
CA GLU A 44 2.29 -20.17 10.95
C GLU A 44 1.72 -19.14 9.96
N LEU A 45 1.50 -19.55 8.72
CA LEU A 45 0.97 -18.70 7.66
C LEU A 45 -0.50 -18.31 7.88
N SER A 46 -1.33 -19.27 8.30
CA SER A 46 -2.73 -18.97 8.63
C SER A 46 -2.84 -18.05 9.84
N LEU A 47 -1.98 -18.20 10.85
CA LEU A 47 -1.93 -17.30 12.01
C LEU A 47 -1.59 -15.86 11.61
N LEU A 48 -0.64 -15.67 10.67
CA LEU A 48 -0.31 -14.35 10.13
C LEU A 48 -1.51 -13.71 9.42
N LEU A 49 -2.20 -14.47 8.56
CA LEU A 49 -3.37 -13.99 7.82
C LEU A 49 -4.56 -13.71 8.73
N VAL A 50 -4.85 -14.60 9.67
CA VAL A 50 -5.95 -14.43 10.64
C VAL A 50 -5.68 -13.23 11.53
N THR A 51 -4.45 -13.04 12.01
CA THR A 51 -4.15 -11.88 12.86
C THR A 51 -4.23 -10.57 12.08
N ALA A 52 -3.81 -10.56 10.81
CA ALA A 52 -3.95 -9.41 9.92
C ALA A 52 -5.44 -9.03 9.74
N LEU A 53 -6.28 -10.01 9.37
CA LEU A 53 -7.72 -9.78 9.20
C LEU A 53 -8.41 -9.39 10.52
N LEU A 54 -8.05 -10.02 11.62
CA LEU A 54 -8.57 -9.69 12.95
C LEU A 54 -8.19 -8.26 13.36
N THR A 55 -6.97 -7.82 13.07
CA THR A 55 -6.54 -6.44 13.36
C THR A 55 -7.36 -5.44 12.57
N TYR A 56 -7.65 -5.74 11.30
CA TYR A 56 -8.52 -4.91 10.47
C TYR A 56 -9.93 -4.81 11.07
N THR A 57 -10.58 -5.96 11.32
CA THR A 57 -11.97 -5.96 11.81
C THR A 57 -12.09 -5.33 13.19
N LEU A 58 -11.19 -5.64 14.12
CA LEU A 58 -11.20 -5.05 15.46
C LEU A 58 -10.99 -3.53 15.45
N THR A 59 -10.18 -3.02 14.52
CA THR A 59 -9.94 -1.57 14.40
C THR A 59 -11.15 -0.86 13.79
N ASP A 60 -11.81 -1.50 12.83
CA ASP A 60 -12.99 -0.95 12.14
C ASP A 60 -14.18 -0.81 13.11
N GLU A 61 -14.39 -1.79 13.99
CA GLU A 61 -15.43 -1.76 15.05
C GLU A 61 -15.24 -0.59 16.05
N VAL A 62 -14.01 -0.12 16.23
CA VAL A 62 -13.69 1.01 17.13
C VAL A 62 -13.76 2.36 16.39
N ALA A 63 -14.29 2.38 15.16
CA ALA A 63 -14.39 3.56 14.28
C ALA A 63 -13.04 4.22 13.98
N LEU A 64 -11.98 3.40 13.89
CA LEU A 64 -10.62 3.82 13.53
C LEU A 64 -10.25 3.35 12.11
N SER A 65 -9.10 3.79 11.58
CA SER A 65 -8.66 3.35 10.25
C SER A 65 -8.12 1.90 10.28
N GLY A 66 -8.97 0.94 9.91
CA GLY A 66 -8.61 -0.48 9.82
C GLY A 66 -7.46 -0.74 8.83
N ILE A 67 -7.46 -0.08 7.67
CA ILE A 67 -6.40 -0.22 6.66
C ILE A 67 -5.04 0.24 7.21
N LEU A 68 -5.01 1.36 7.94
CA LEU A 68 -3.77 1.91 8.50
C LEU A 68 -3.21 1.00 9.61
N SER A 69 -4.09 0.50 10.49
CA SER A 69 -3.71 -0.46 11.54
C SER A 69 -3.17 -1.76 10.95
N LEU A 70 -3.84 -2.31 9.93
CA LEU A 70 -3.39 -3.48 9.18
C LEU A 70 -2.01 -3.26 8.54
N PHE A 71 -1.77 -2.08 7.96
CA PHE A 71 -0.47 -1.74 7.38
C PHE A 71 0.65 -1.77 8.43
N PHE A 72 0.46 -1.10 9.57
CA PHE A 72 1.47 -1.10 10.64
C PHE A 72 1.65 -2.46 11.30
N ALA A 73 0.59 -3.25 11.44
CA ALA A 73 0.68 -4.63 11.85
C ALA A 73 1.55 -5.45 10.88
N GLY A 74 1.35 -5.30 9.57
CA GLY A 74 2.17 -5.94 8.53
C GLY A 74 3.65 -5.54 8.58
N VAL A 75 3.94 -4.25 8.75
CA VAL A 75 5.32 -3.74 8.93
C VAL A 75 5.99 -4.37 10.16
N THR A 76 5.27 -4.40 11.27
CA THR A 76 5.74 -4.98 12.54
C THR A 76 5.97 -6.49 12.39
N MET A 77 5.06 -7.21 11.75
CA MET A 77 5.21 -8.65 11.47
C MET A 77 6.40 -8.94 10.54
N ARG A 78 6.66 -8.09 9.54
CA ARG A 78 7.83 -8.23 8.67
C ARG A 78 9.14 -8.08 9.42
N HIS A 79 9.17 -7.24 10.45
CA HIS A 79 10.38 -6.95 11.24
C HIS A 79 10.60 -7.96 12.37
N TYR A 80 9.56 -8.35 13.10
CA TYR A 80 9.68 -9.21 14.27
C TYR A 80 9.26 -10.66 13.99
N THR A 81 8.11 -10.85 13.34
CA THR A 81 7.57 -12.20 13.13
C THR A 81 8.31 -12.95 12.03
N TYR A 82 8.79 -12.27 10.99
CA TYR A 82 9.47 -12.91 9.86
C TYR A 82 10.68 -13.76 10.28
N TYR A 83 11.48 -13.28 11.23
CA TYR A 83 12.65 -14.02 11.73
C TYR A 83 12.29 -15.14 12.70
N ASN A 84 11.08 -15.12 13.26
CA ASN A 84 10.58 -16.18 14.14
C ASN A 84 9.92 -17.33 13.36
N LEU A 85 9.69 -17.17 12.04
CA LEU A 85 9.07 -18.18 11.18
C LEU A 85 10.06 -19.26 10.75
N SER A 86 9.52 -20.47 10.51
CA SER A 86 10.26 -21.56 9.89
C SER A 86 10.74 -21.20 8.46
N PRO A 87 11.87 -21.75 7.97
CA PRO A 87 12.37 -21.47 6.62
C PRO A 87 11.37 -21.80 5.51
N ALA A 88 10.59 -22.88 5.69
CA ALA A 88 9.51 -23.25 4.77
C ALA A 88 8.40 -22.18 4.74
N ALA A 89 7.92 -21.72 5.90
CA ALA A 89 6.89 -20.67 5.97
C ALA A 89 7.39 -19.32 5.40
N GLN A 90 8.69 -19.01 5.54
CA GLN A 90 9.28 -17.82 4.92
C GLN A 90 9.24 -17.88 3.39
N ALA A 91 9.56 -19.02 2.79
CA ALA A 91 9.47 -19.20 1.34
C ALA A 91 8.02 -19.12 0.87
N THR A 92 7.10 -19.83 1.54
CA THR A 92 5.69 -19.84 1.17
C THR A 92 5.02 -18.48 1.35
N SER A 93 5.30 -17.75 2.43
CA SER A 93 4.72 -16.42 2.67
C SER A 93 5.14 -15.41 1.59
N ARG A 94 6.39 -15.44 1.13
CA ARG A 94 6.85 -14.58 0.02
C ARG A 94 6.07 -14.87 -1.26
N THR A 95 5.94 -16.15 -1.61
CA THR A 95 5.17 -16.55 -2.79
C THR A 95 3.70 -16.16 -2.65
N LEU A 96 3.11 -16.38 -1.48
CA LEU A 96 1.70 -16.07 -1.22
C LEU A 96 1.43 -14.56 -1.30
N PHE A 97 2.23 -13.72 -0.66
CA PHE A 97 2.04 -12.27 -0.76
C PHE A 97 2.32 -11.73 -2.17
N ALA A 98 3.26 -12.33 -2.91
CA ALA A 98 3.51 -11.96 -4.31
C ALA A 98 2.33 -12.33 -5.22
N THR A 99 1.75 -13.53 -5.05
CA THR A 99 0.57 -13.94 -5.83
C THR A 99 -0.66 -13.13 -5.45
N LEU A 100 -0.87 -12.84 -4.15
CA LEU A 100 -1.95 -11.95 -3.71
C LEU A 100 -1.79 -10.53 -4.26
N ALA A 101 -0.57 -9.97 -4.25
CA ALA A 101 -0.33 -8.64 -4.83
C ALA A 101 -0.65 -8.62 -6.33
N SER A 102 -0.22 -9.64 -7.07
CA SER A 102 -0.56 -9.80 -8.49
C SER A 102 -2.07 -9.94 -8.72
N LEU A 103 -2.75 -10.71 -7.86
CA LEU A 103 -4.19 -10.88 -7.92
C LEU A 103 -4.94 -9.56 -7.66
N CYS A 104 -4.49 -8.80 -6.66
CA CYS A 104 -5.03 -7.46 -6.37
C CYS A 104 -4.81 -6.50 -7.54
N ASP A 105 -3.64 -6.54 -8.18
CA ASP A 105 -3.34 -5.72 -9.36
C ASP A 105 -4.27 -6.04 -10.54
N ILE A 106 -4.50 -7.34 -10.80
CA ILE A 106 -5.45 -7.79 -11.82
C ILE A 106 -6.88 -7.37 -11.45
N ALA A 107 -7.29 -7.55 -10.20
CA ALA A 107 -8.64 -7.19 -9.74
C ALA A 107 -8.91 -5.67 -9.84
N LEU A 108 -7.97 -4.84 -9.38
CA LEU A 108 -8.06 -3.38 -9.49
C LEU A 108 -8.05 -2.94 -10.96
N SER A 109 -7.24 -3.58 -11.80
CA SER A 109 -7.19 -3.29 -13.23
C SER A 109 -8.52 -3.61 -13.91
N ILE A 110 -9.17 -4.71 -13.55
CA ILE A 110 -10.50 -5.06 -14.08
C ILE A 110 -11.55 -4.05 -13.63
N ILE A 111 -11.61 -3.71 -12.33
CA ILE A 111 -12.59 -2.75 -11.81
C ILE A 111 -12.42 -1.38 -12.45
N LEU A 112 -11.18 -0.89 -12.55
CA LEU A 112 -10.89 0.38 -13.21
C LEU A 112 -11.22 0.33 -14.70
N GLY A 113 -10.92 -0.79 -15.38
CA GLY A 113 -11.27 -1.00 -16.78
C GLY A 113 -12.79 -0.98 -17.01
N ILE A 114 -13.56 -1.63 -16.15
CA ILE A 114 -15.03 -1.61 -16.18
C ILE A 114 -15.54 -0.19 -15.94
N ALA A 115 -15.01 0.52 -14.95
CA ALA A 115 -15.40 1.91 -14.70
C ALA A 115 -15.16 2.78 -15.94
N VAL A 116 -14.00 2.67 -16.59
CA VAL A 116 -13.71 3.41 -17.84
C VAL A 116 -14.67 3.03 -18.96
N ILE A 117 -14.99 1.74 -19.15
CA ILE A 117 -15.96 1.30 -20.15
C ILE A 117 -17.37 1.83 -19.84
N ASP A 118 -17.77 1.82 -18.58
CA ASP A 118 -19.06 2.37 -18.13
C ASP A 118 -19.16 3.87 -18.44
N TYR A 119 -18.10 4.63 -18.11
CA TYR A 119 -17.97 6.05 -18.47
C TYR A 119 -17.93 6.31 -19.98
N LEU A 120 -17.38 5.38 -20.77
CA LEU A 120 -17.42 5.48 -22.23
C LEU A 120 -18.84 5.18 -22.72
N VAL A 121 -19.41 4.02 -22.44
CA VAL A 121 -20.72 3.62 -22.98
C VAL A 121 -21.84 4.55 -22.55
N HIS A 122 -21.99 4.85 -21.24
CA HIS A 122 -23.03 5.76 -20.75
C HIS A 122 -22.76 7.24 -21.06
N GLY A 123 -21.52 7.60 -21.41
CA GLY A 123 -21.19 8.92 -21.95
C GLY A 123 -21.63 9.13 -23.41
N TRP A 124 -21.79 8.04 -24.18
CA TRP A 124 -22.22 8.08 -25.59
C TRP A 124 -23.71 7.78 -25.79
N THR A 125 -24.37 7.11 -24.86
CA THR A 125 -25.82 6.82 -24.91
C THR A 125 -26.54 7.45 -23.72
N ASP A 126 -27.42 8.43 -23.98
CA ASP A 126 -28.35 9.08 -23.03
C ASP A 126 -29.45 8.09 -22.57
N VAL A 127 -29.04 6.95 -22.00
CA VAL A 127 -29.96 6.00 -21.35
C VAL A 127 -30.09 6.44 -19.90
N ARG A 128 -31.16 7.21 -19.65
CA ARG A 128 -31.57 7.63 -18.31
C ARG A 128 -32.05 6.42 -17.53
N VAL A 129 -31.20 5.89 -16.64
CA VAL A 129 -31.66 5.04 -15.54
C VAL A 129 -32.11 5.99 -14.44
N ASP A 130 -33.43 6.07 -14.22
CA ASP A 130 -34.07 6.98 -13.26
C ASP A 130 -33.48 6.84 -11.84
N GLY A 131 -32.75 7.87 -11.37
CA GLY A 131 -32.42 7.99 -9.94
C GLY A 131 -31.12 8.70 -9.56
N VAL A 132 -30.19 8.93 -10.50
CA VAL A 132 -28.92 9.65 -10.20
C VAL A 132 -28.84 10.91 -11.05
N GLN A 133 -29.22 12.05 -10.45
CA GLN A 133 -29.01 13.37 -11.05
C GLN A 133 -27.51 13.72 -10.95
N GLY A 134 -26.74 13.43 -12.00
CA GLY A 134 -25.34 13.82 -12.13
C GLY A 134 -25.08 14.36 -13.54
N HIS A 135 -24.75 15.63 -13.63
CA HIS A 135 -24.45 16.35 -14.87
C HIS A 135 -23.04 15.94 -15.38
N GLU A 136 -22.86 14.70 -15.81
CA GLU A 136 -21.54 14.18 -16.26
C GLU A 136 -21.45 14.14 -17.78
N VAL A 137 -21.39 15.32 -18.39
CA VAL A 137 -20.89 15.47 -19.75
C VAL A 137 -19.38 15.18 -19.77
N TRP A 138 -18.92 14.49 -20.81
CA TRP A 138 -17.51 14.13 -21.03
C TRP A 138 -16.63 15.38 -21.19
N ASP A 139 -16.13 15.92 -20.08
CA ASP A 139 -15.16 17.00 -20.11
C ASP A 139 -13.74 16.42 -20.30
N PHE A 140 -13.35 16.19 -21.55
CA PHE A 140 -11.96 15.88 -21.92
C PHE A 140 -10.96 16.87 -21.29
N SER A 141 -11.39 18.12 -21.10
CA SER A 141 -10.64 19.18 -20.42
C SER A 141 -10.36 18.84 -18.94
N PHE A 142 -11.34 18.27 -18.23
CA PHE A 142 -11.18 17.85 -16.84
C PHE A 142 -10.21 16.67 -16.69
N VAL A 143 -10.29 15.68 -17.58
CA VAL A 143 -9.37 14.53 -17.58
C VAL A 143 -7.93 14.98 -17.88
N LEU A 144 -7.75 15.82 -18.92
CA LEU A 144 -6.42 16.31 -19.29
C LEU A 144 -5.82 17.21 -18.20
N SER A 145 -6.62 18.11 -17.62
CA SER A 145 -6.17 18.96 -16.51
C SER A 145 -5.81 18.14 -15.27
N SER A 146 -6.58 17.10 -14.94
CA SER A 146 -6.27 16.18 -13.84
C SER A 146 -4.94 15.47 -14.04
N VAL A 147 -4.64 14.99 -15.26
CA VAL A 147 -3.34 14.38 -15.58
C VAL A 147 -2.19 15.37 -15.40
N VAL A 148 -2.34 16.60 -15.89
CA VAL A 148 -1.33 17.67 -15.73
C VAL A 148 -1.12 18.00 -14.25
N VAL A 149 -2.20 18.18 -13.49
CA VAL A 149 -2.14 18.49 -12.06
C VAL A 149 -1.49 17.35 -11.28
N LEU A 150 -1.78 16.08 -11.59
CA LEU A 150 -1.15 14.93 -10.94
C LEU A 150 0.36 14.85 -11.23
N LEU A 151 0.79 15.11 -12.47
CA LEU A 151 2.21 15.14 -12.83
C LEU A 151 2.95 16.29 -12.13
N LEU A 152 2.31 17.46 -12.04
CA LEU A 152 2.86 18.62 -11.35
C LEU A 152 2.90 18.39 -9.83
N ALA A 153 1.84 17.86 -9.23
CA ALA A 153 1.79 17.50 -7.81
C ALA A 153 2.88 16.48 -7.46
N ARG A 154 3.11 15.49 -8.32
CA ARG A 154 4.21 14.53 -8.14
C ARG A 154 5.57 15.21 -8.19
N ALA A 155 5.81 16.12 -9.15
CA ALA A 155 7.04 16.90 -9.21
C ALA A 155 7.23 17.75 -7.94
N LEU A 156 6.19 18.49 -7.54
CA LEU A 156 6.17 19.34 -6.36
C LEU A 156 6.28 18.57 -5.04
N ASN A 157 6.00 17.27 -4.98
CA ASN A 157 6.28 16.47 -3.78
C ASN A 157 7.73 15.96 -3.77
N ILE A 158 8.23 15.48 -4.90
CA ILE A 158 9.57 14.88 -5.01
C ILE A 158 10.67 15.92 -4.79
N PHE A 159 10.62 17.06 -5.48
CA PHE A 159 11.69 18.06 -5.42
C PHE A 159 11.92 18.64 -4.01
N PRO A 160 10.91 19.17 -3.28
CA PRO A 160 11.15 19.72 -1.95
C PRO A 160 11.51 18.64 -0.93
N LEU A 161 10.96 17.42 -1.04
CA LEU A 161 11.39 16.31 -0.17
C LEU A 161 12.86 15.96 -0.39
N THR A 162 13.34 15.98 -1.64
CA THR A 162 14.75 15.72 -1.93
C THR A 162 15.67 16.86 -1.50
N GLU A 163 15.23 18.11 -1.57
CA GLU A 163 15.98 19.25 -1.04
C GLU A 163 16.04 19.22 0.49
N LEU A 164 14.92 18.93 1.17
CA LEU A 164 14.88 18.76 2.62
C LEU A 164 15.75 17.58 3.08
N ALA A 165 15.73 16.46 2.35
CA ALA A 165 16.59 15.32 2.62
C ALA A 165 18.09 15.64 2.37
N ASN A 166 18.40 16.43 1.35
CA ASN A 166 19.76 16.90 1.07
C ASN A 166 20.27 17.86 2.15
N CYS A 167 19.40 18.67 2.78
CA CYS A 167 19.76 19.53 3.92
C CYS A 167 20.17 18.72 5.16
N CYS A 168 19.57 17.55 5.39
CA CYS A 168 19.86 16.69 6.54
C CYS A 168 21.04 15.73 6.33
N ARG A 169 21.64 15.68 5.13
CA ARG A 169 22.68 14.69 4.74
C ARG A 169 24.05 15.35 4.54
N ARG A 170 25.14 14.65 4.89
CA ARG A 170 26.52 15.13 4.64
C ARG A 170 26.77 15.29 3.14
N ARG A 171 27.49 16.36 2.75
CA ARG A 171 27.75 16.78 1.35
C ARG A 171 28.30 15.70 0.40
N ALA A 172 28.86 14.61 0.92
CA ALA A 172 29.40 13.50 0.12
C ALA A 172 28.32 12.62 -0.56
N ASP A 173 27.07 12.62 -0.06
CA ASP A 173 25.97 11.76 -0.51
C ASP A 173 24.79 12.55 -1.11
N GLN A 174 25.04 13.73 -1.68
CA GLN A 174 23.95 14.57 -2.20
C GLN A 174 23.31 13.96 -3.44
N ILE A 175 21.97 13.94 -3.46
CA ILE A 175 21.18 13.44 -4.57
C ILE A 175 21.18 14.52 -5.66
N SER A 176 21.91 14.27 -6.75
CA SER A 176 21.97 15.17 -7.90
C SER A 176 20.60 15.32 -8.60
N CYS A 177 20.37 16.48 -9.23
CA CYS A 177 19.19 16.77 -10.04
C CYS A 177 18.91 15.69 -11.12
N ARG A 178 19.95 15.05 -11.68
CA ARG A 178 19.77 13.90 -12.60
C ARG A 178 19.09 12.72 -11.91
N MET A 179 19.43 12.44 -10.65
CA MET A 179 18.84 11.36 -9.88
C MET A 179 17.42 11.71 -9.42
N GLN A 180 17.15 12.98 -9.07
CA GLN A 180 15.79 13.47 -8.81
C GLN A 180 14.89 13.34 -10.05
N LEU A 181 15.43 13.63 -11.24
CA LEU A 181 14.71 13.50 -12.51
C LEU A 181 14.43 12.02 -12.87
N VAL A 182 15.34 11.11 -12.51
CA VAL A 182 15.11 9.65 -12.62
C VAL A 182 14.01 9.19 -11.66
N MET A 183 14.01 9.67 -10.42
CA MET A 183 12.93 9.39 -9.45
C MET A 183 11.57 9.92 -9.92
N TRP A 184 11.54 11.14 -10.48
CA TRP A 184 10.32 11.73 -11.04
C TRP A 184 9.81 10.96 -12.26
N ARG A 185 10.70 10.60 -13.19
CA ARG A 185 10.35 9.82 -14.39
C ARG A 185 9.97 8.37 -14.09
N GLY A 186 10.19 7.87 -12.87
CA GLY A 186 9.75 6.54 -12.44
C GLY A 186 10.20 5.42 -13.37
N ARG A 187 11.40 5.54 -13.97
CA ARG A 187 11.89 4.54 -14.92
C ARG A 187 12.38 3.32 -14.15
N ARG A 188 11.82 2.15 -14.47
CA ARG A 188 12.20 0.82 -13.94
C ARG A 188 13.66 0.50 -14.33
N GLU A 189 14.62 1.01 -13.56
CA GLU A 189 16.03 0.60 -13.66
C GLU A 189 16.35 -0.65 -12.81
N GLY A 190 15.38 -1.13 -12.03
CA GLY A 190 15.49 -2.35 -11.22
C GLY A 190 15.54 -3.66 -12.03
N GLU A 191 14.94 -3.72 -13.21
CA GLU A 191 14.92 -4.95 -14.03
C GLU A 191 16.27 -5.27 -14.69
N ARG A 192 17.17 -4.28 -14.87
CA ARG A 192 18.47 -4.50 -15.52
C ARG A 192 19.54 -5.04 -14.58
N ARG A 193 19.36 -4.95 -13.25
CA ARG A 193 20.29 -5.52 -12.27
C ARG A 193 19.98 -6.99 -11.96
N GLN A 194 18.73 -7.44 -12.07
CA GLN A 194 18.40 -8.85 -11.89
C GLN A 194 18.80 -9.71 -13.09
N ARG A 195 18.72 -9.19 -14.32
CA ARG A 195 19.19 -9.92 -15.52
C ARG A 195 20.72 -10.15 -15.54
N ARG A 196 21.53 -9.21 -15.04
CA ARG A 196 23.01 -9.38 -14.98
C ARG A 196 23.50 -10.26 -13.83
N VAL A 197 22.62 -10.69 -12.92
CA VAL A 197 22.96 -11.65 -11.86
C VAL A 197 22.51 -13.07 -12.26
N GLN A 198 21.72 -13.19 -13.34
CA GLN A 198 21.29 -14.46 -13.92
C GLN A 198 21.99 -14.82 -15.23
N GLU A 199 22.89 -13.96 -15.73
CA GLU A 199 23.86 -14.21 -16.81
C GLU A 199 25.26 -14.33 -16.21
#